data_AF-A0A962ZCN1-F1
#
_entry.id   AF-A0A962ZCN1-F1
#
_cell.length_a   1.000
_cell.length_b   1.000
_cell.length_c   1.000
_cell.angle_alpha   90.00
_cell.angle_beta   90.00
_cell.angle_gamma   90.00
#
_symmetry.space_group_name_H-M   'P 1'
#
loop_
_entity.id
_entity.type
_entity.pdbx_description
1 polymer ?
#
loop_
_entity_poly.entity_id
_entity_poly.type
_entity_poly.pdbx_seq_one_letter_code
_entity_poly.pdbx_strand_id
1 'polypeptide(L)'
;GYSIEDLAENSDFLETAFLILFGQLPSAAEKVKFEHDVTHHTMIHDQINYLFRGFRRDAHPMAVMIAVVGALSAFYHEDLDTNDPHHRMIASYRLIAKIPTIAAMAHKYSIGQPFMYPR
;
A
#
# COMPACT_ATOMS: atom_id res chain seq x y z
N GLY A 1 -18.34 4.86 18.35
CA GLY A 1 -16.98 4.49 17.91
C GLY A 1 -16.62 3.16 18.53
N TYR A 2 -15.67 2.46 17.95
CA TYR A 2 -15.18 1.16 18.45
C TYR A 2 -13.95 1.40 19.34
N SER A 3 -13.76 0.60 20.39
CA SER A 3 -12.54 0.66 21.21
C SER A 3 -11.35 0.08 20.44
N ILE A 4 -10.13 0.54 20.72
CA ILE A 4 -8.94 0.03 20.02
C ILE A 4 -8.62 -1.40 20.47
N GLU A 5 -8.92 -1.73 21.73
CA GLU A 5 -8.78 -3.06 22.30
C GLU A 5 -9.68 -4.07 21.57
N ASP A 6 -10.95 -3.72 21.37
CA ASP A 6 -11.89 -4.59 20.67
C ASP A 6 -11.48 -4.83 19.21
N LEU A 7 -11.00 -3.78 18.52
CA LEU A 7 -10.52 -3.89 17.14
C LEU A 7 -9.25 -4.74 17.03
N ALA A 8 -8.32 -4.60 17.98
CA ALA A 8 -7.08 -5.37 17.98
C ALA A 8 -7.30 -6.87 18.26
N GLU A 9 -8.29 -7.22 19.09
CA GLU A 9 -8.59 -8.61 19.43
C GLU A 9 -9.53 -9.29 18.42
N ASN A 10 -10.51 -8.56 17.88
CA ASN A 10 -11.64 -9.14 17.13
C ASN A 10 -11.72 -8.76 15.66
N SER A 11 -10.86 -7.86 15.17
CA SER A 11 -10.85 -7.41 13.77
C SER A 11 -9.50 -7.68 13.11
N ASP A 12 -9.47 -7.60 11.79
CA ASP A 12 -8.23 -7.65 11.03
C ASP A 12 -7.80 -6.27 10.51
N PHE A 13 -6.59 -6.22 9.93
CA PHE A 13 -6.03 -4.98 9.41
C PHE A 13 -6.90 -4.38 8.28
N LEU A 14 -7.47 -5.21 7.41
CA LEU A 14 -8.23 -4.73 6.25
C LEU A 14 -9.63 -4.25 6.64
N GLU A 15 -10.29 -4.89 7.58
CA GLU A 15 -11.51 -4.40 8.22
C GLU A 15 -11.28 -3.08 8.94
N THR A 16 -10.19 -2.97 9.70
CA THR A 16 -9.83 -1.72 10.38
C THR A 16 -9.51 -0.61 9.38
N ALA A 17 -8.81 -0.93 8.29
CA ALA A 17 -8.54 0.03 7.21
C ALA A 17 -9.85 0.48 6.53
N PHE A 18 -10.78 -0.44 6.28
CA PHE A 18 -12.10 -0.14 5.74
C PHE A 18 -12.88 0.79 6.69
N LEU A 19 -12.87 0.50 7.99
CA LEU A 19 -13.48 1.33 9.03
C LEU A 19 -12.92 2.76 9.00
N ILE A 20 -11.60 2.93 8.88
CA ILE A 20 -10.97 4.26 8.82
C ILE A 20 -11.36 5.01 7.54
N LEU A 21 -11.46 4.31 6.40
CA LEU A 21 -11.79 4.92 5.12
C LEU A 21 -13.27 5.31 4.99
N PHE A 22 -14.18 4.46 5.45
CA PHE A 22 -15.62 4.59 5.22
C PHE A 22 -16.43 4.96 6.47
N GLY A 23 -15.81 4.93 7.66
CA GLY A 23 -16.43 5.31 8.93
C GLY A 23 -17.32 4.22 9.56
N GLN A 24 -17.44 3.05 8.93
CA GLN A 24 -18.22 1.92 9.42
C GLN A 24 -17.50 0.59 9.13
N LEU A 25 -17.80 -0.44 9.92
CA LEU A 25 -17.29 -1.79 9.64
C LEU A 25 -17.93 -2.35 8.36
N PRO A 26 -17.18 -3.13 7.56
CA PRO A 26 -17.71 -3.70 6.33
C PRO A 26 -18.72 -4.82 6.61
N SER A 27 -19.72 -4.95 5.76
CA SER A 27 -20.49 -6.20 5.64
C SER A 27 -19.63 -7.32 5.06
N ALA A 28 -20.06 -8.57 5.20
CA ALA A 28 -19.33 -9.73 4.68
C ALA A 28 -19.03 -9.63 3.17
N ALA A 29 -19.97 -9.09 2.38
CA ALA A 29 -19.79 -8.91 0.94
C ALA A 29 -18.79 -7.77 0.63
N GLU A 30 -18.85 -6.67 1.38
CA GLU A 30 -17.93 -5.54 1.22
C GLU A 30 -16.51 -5.92 1.63
N LYS A 31 -16.35 -6.70 2.69
CA LYS A 31 -15.06 -7.23 3.14
C LYS A 31 -14.40 -8.05 2.03
N VAL A 32 -15.11 -9.05 1.49
CA VAL A 32 -14.57 -9.90 0.42
C VAL A 32 -14.17 -9.08 -0.81
N LYS A 33 -15.00 -8.09 -1.18
CA LYS A 33 -14.68 -7.19 -2.30
C LYS A 33 -13.44 -6.35 -2.00
N PHE A 34 -13.34 -5.76 -0.82
CA PHE A 34 -12.21 -4.92 -0.42
C PHE A 34 -10.91 -5.71 -0.37
N GLU A 35 -10.92 -6.90 0.23
CA GLU A 35 -9.77 -7.81 0.24
C GLU A 35 -9.32 -8.17 -1.17
N HIS A 36 -10.27 -8.54 -2.04
CA HIS A 36 -9.98 -8.84 -3.43
C HIS A 36 -9.33 -7.66 -4.15
N ASP A 37 -9.91 -6.47 -4.01
CA ASP A 37 -9.41 -5.25 -4.66
C ASP A 37 -8.01 -4.88 -4.16
N VAL A 38 -7.75 -4.98 -2.86
CA VAL A 38 -6.42 -4.73 -2.28
C VAL A 38 -5.41 -5.75 -2.79
N THR A 39 -5.71 -7.06 -2.73
CA THR A 39 -4.80 -8.12 -3.17
C THR A 39 -4.39 -7.97 -4.63
N HIS A 40 -5.33 -7.60 -5.51
CA HIS A 40 -5.04 -7.41 -6.95
C HIS A 40 -4.19 -6.17 -7.26
N HIS A 41 -4.03 -5.23 -6.32
CA HIS A 41 -3.21 -4.04 -6.49
C HIS A 41 -1.84 -4.12 -5.79
N THR A 42 -1.48 -5.25 -5.19
CA THR A 42 -0.22 -5.42 -4.44
C THR A 42 1.03 -5.35 -5.32
N MET A 43 0.92 -5.79 -6.58
CA MET A 43 2.03 -5.75 -7.54
C MET A 43 2.34 -4.32 -7.97
N ILE A 44 3.62 -3.96 -7.99
CA ILE A 44 4.09 -2.65 -8.46
C ILE A 44 4.69 -2.76 -9.86
N HIS A 45 4.71 -1.65 -10.59
CA HIS A 45 5.29 -1.59 -11.92
C HIS A 45 6.78 -1.95 -11.89
N ASP A 46 7.23 -2.86 -12.78
CA ASP A 46 8.59 -3.42 -12.73
C ASP A 46 9.69 -2.37 -12.84
N GLN A 47 9.43 -1.26 -13.53
CA GLN A 47 10.39 -0.15 -13.64
C GLN A 47 10.78 0.47 -12.28
N ILE A 48 9.95 0.32 -11.24
CA ILE A 48 10.29 0.76 -9.88
C ILE A 48 11.52 -0.01 -9.35
N ASN A 49 11.77 -1.23 -9.82
CA ASN A 49 12.98 -1.98 -9.47
C ASN A 49 14.27 -1.24 -9.85
N TYR A 50 14.26 -0.46 -10.95
CA TYR A 50 15.41 0.35 -11.34
C TYR A 50 15.60 1.58 -10.43
N LEU A 51 14.50 2.15 -9.93
CA LEU A 51 14.56 3.25 -8.96
C LEU A 51 15.26 2.80 -7.67
N PHE A 52 14.95 1.60 -7.17
CA PHE A 52 15.64 1.04 -6.00
C PHE A 52 17.16 0.94 -6.21
N ARG A 53 17.61 0.55 -7.42
CA ARG A 53 19.05 0.46 -7.75
C ARG A 53 19.76 1.82 -7.81
N GLY A 54 19.00 2.92 -7.92
CA GLY A 54 19.55 4.28 -7.89
C GLY A 54 19.99 4.74 -6.49
N PHE A 55 19.51 4.09 -5.43
CA PHE A 55 19.92 4.41 -4.06
C PHE A 55 21.21 3.71 -3.68
N ARG A 56 21.98 4.30 -2.75
CA ARG A 56 23.09 3.58 -2.12
C ARG A 56 22.55 2.44 -1.24
N ARG A 57 23.32 1.36 -1.12
CA ARG A 57 22.93 0.20 -0.27
C ARG A 57 22.88 0.51 1.22
N ASP A 58 23.63 1.52 1.66
CA ASP A 58 23.66 2.01 3.04
C ASP A 58 22.60 3.10 3.31
N ALA A 59 21.71 3.38 2.36
CA ALA A 59 20.62 4.32 2.56
C ALA A 59 19.64 3.78 3.62
N HIS A 60 19.18 4.68 4.50
CA HIS A 60 18.18 4.32 5.50
C HIS A 60 16.88 3.84 4.82
N PRO A 61 16.31 2.67 5.18
CA PRO A 61 15.14 2.11 4.49
C PRO A 61 13.95 3.07 4.40
N MET A 62 13.76 3.89 5.43
CA MET A 62 12.71 4.92 5.44
C MET A 62 12.92 5.98 4.35
N ALA A 63 14.15 6.42 4.10
CA ALA A 63 14.43 7.39 3.03
C ALA A 63 14.12 6.80 1.65
N VAL A 64 14.49 5.54 1.42
CA VAL A 64 14.18 4.80 0.18
C VAL A 64 12.66 4.67 0.02
N MET A 65 11.95 4.29 1.09
CA MET A 65 10.50 4.13 1.07
C MET A 65 9.77 5.44 0.72
N ILE A 66 10.12 6.58 1.34
CA ILE A 66 9.53 7.89 1.00
C ILE A 66 9.74 8.22 -0.48
N ALA A 67 10.96 8.03 -0.98
CA ALA A 67 11.29 8.37 -2.37
C ALA A 67 10.51 7.50 -3.36
N VAL A 68 10.37 6.19 -3.09
CA VAL A 68 9.61 5.27 -3.94
C VAL A 68 8.11 5.58 -3.88
N VAL A 69 7.56 5.89 -2.70
CA VAL A 69 6.15 6.31 -2.55
C VAL A 69 5.89 7.61 -3.32
N GLY A 70 6.79 8.59 -3.23
CA GLY A 70 6.69 9.82 -4.01
C GLY A 70 6.73 9.56 -5.53
N ALA A 71 7.58 8.63 -5.96
CA ALA A 71 7.69 8.24 -7.36
C ALA A 71 6.43 7.55 -7.91
N LEU A 72 5.56 6.98 -7.07
CA LEU A 72 4.29 6.40 -7.53
C LEU A 72 3.42 7.42 -8.28
N SER A 73 3.50 8.71 -7.93
CA SER A 73 2.79 9.77 -8.67
C SER A 73 3.16 9.84 -10.15
N ALA A 74 4.40 9.48 -10.52
CA ALA A 74 4.85 9.43 -11.90
C ALA A 74 4.36 8.18 -12.66
N PHE A 75 4.06 7.09 -11.95
CA PHE A 75 3.55 5.85 -12.55
C PHE A 75 2.03 5.78 -12.61
N TYR A 76 1.33 6.49 -11.72
CA TYR A 76 -0.12 6.44 -11.56
C TYR A 76 -0.73 7.84 -11.72
N HIS A 77 -0.33 8.56 -12.76
CA HIS A 77 -0.75 9.95 -12.99
C HIS A 77 -2.21 10.09 -13.46
N GLU A 78 -2.83 9.01 -13.94
CA GLU A 78 -4.21 9.01 -14.44
C GLU A 78 -5.24 9.26 -13.33
N ASP A 79 -4.95 8.82 -12.09
CA ASP A 79 -5.86 8.89 -10.94
C ASP A 79 -5.45 9.97 -9.93
N LEU A 80 -4.89 11.10 -10.39
CA LEU A 80 -4.38 12.18 -9.51
C LEU A 80 -5.36 13.35 -9.30
N ASP A 81 -6.53 13.36 -9.93
CA ASP A 81 -7.52 14.41 -9.66
C ASP A 81 -8.11 14.24 -8.25
N THR A 82 -7.73 15.13 -7.34
CA THR A 82 -8.20 15.13 -5.96
C THR A 82 -9.69 15.50 -5.84
N ASN A 83 -10.27 16.14 -6.86
CA ASN A 83 -11.69 16.53 -6.83
C ASN A 83 -12.61 15.35 -7.15
N ASP A 84 -12.14 14.38 -7.94
CA ASP A 84 -12.90 13.19 -8.30
C ASP A 84 -12.92 12.17 -7.14
N PRO A 85 -14.09 11.83 -6.56
CA PRO A 85 -14.21 10.79 -5.53
C PRO A 85 -13.68 9.42 -5.96
N HIS A 86 -13.81 9.07 -7.24
CA HIS A 86 -13.36 7.79 -7.77
C HIS A 86 -11.84 7.70 -7.80
N HIS A 87 -11.15 8.75 -8.25
CA HIS A 87 -9.69 8.82 -8.23
C HIS A 87 -9.13 8.75 -6.80
N ARG A 88 -9.77 9.45 -5.84
CA ARG A 88 -9.39 9.36 -4.42
C ARG A 88 -9.50 7.93 -3.88
N MET A 89 -10.57 7.22 -4.24
CA MET A 89 -10.77 5.84 -3.82
C MET A 89 -9.69 4.92 -4.40
N ILE A 90 -9.44 5.00 -5.72
CA ILE A 90 -8.40 4.19 -6.39
C ILE A 90 -7.02 4.47 -5.80
N ALA A 91 -6.66 5.73 -5.60
CA ALA A 91 -5.38 6.11 -5.00
C ALA A 91 -5.22 5.53 -3.59
N SER A 92 -6.27 5.59 -2.77
CA SER A 92 -6.28 5.02 -1.41
C SER A 92 -6.07 3.51 -1.43
N TYR A 93 -6.78 2.80 -2.31
CA TYR A 93 -6.67 1.34 -2.44
C TYR A 93 -5.27 0.93 -2.90
N ARG A 94 -4.72 1.63 -3.91
CA ARG A 94 -3.36 1.38 -4.41
C ARG A 94 -2.31 1.62 -3.34
N LEU A 95 -2.46 2.67 -2.52
CA LEU A 95 -1.51 2.95 -1.44
C LEU A 95 -1.54 1.84 -0.38
N ILE A 96 -2.73 1.44 0.09
CA ILE A 96 -2.87 0.35 1.06
C ILE A 96 -2.26 -0.96 0.52
N ALA A 97 -2.51 -1.27 -0.75
CA ALA A 97 -2.00 -2.48 -1.38
C ALA A 97 -0.48 -2.48 -1.61
N LYS A 98 0.10 -1.35 -2.04
CA LYS A 98 1.49 -1.28 -2.52
C LYS A 98 2.49 -0.95 -1.41
N ILE A 99 2.07 -0.28 -0.33
CA ILE A 99 2.95 0.08 0.80
C ILE A 99 3.66 -1.14 1.41
N PRO A 100 2.98 -2.28 1.70
CA PRO A 100 3.64 -3.47 2.21
C PRO A 100 4.72 -4.01 1.27
N THR A 101 4.43 -4.04 -0.04
CA THR A 101 5.39 -4.46 -1.07
C THR A 101 6.63 -3.55 -1.08
N ILE A 102 6.43 -2.23 -1.06
CA ILE A 102 7.52 -1.24 -1.05
C ILE A 102 8.35 -1.36 0.23
N ALA A 103 7.70 -1.55 1.39
CA ALA A 103 8.39 -1.73 2.66
C ALA A 103 9.25 -3.00 2.66
N ALA A 104 8.71 -4.12 2.18
CA ALA A 104 9.45 -5.37 2.04
C ALA A 104 10.64 -5.23 1.08
N MET A 105 10.47 -4.54 -0.05
CA MET A 105 11.55 -4.27 -1.00
C MET A 105 12.62 -3.35 -0.42
N ALA A 106 12.24 -2.29 0.31
CA ALA A 106 13.19 -1.40 0.97
C ALA A 106 14.04 -2.14 2.02
N HIS A 107 13.42 -3.03 2.79
CA HIS A 107 14.14 -3.90 3.73
C HIS A 107 15.07 -4.89 3.00
N LYS A 108 14.62 -5.57 1.95
CA LYS A 108 15.47 -6.49 1.16
C LYS A 108 16.64 -5.76 0.51
N TYR A 109 16.41 -4.52 0.06
CA TYR A 109 17.43 -3.69 -0.57
C TYR A 109 18.57 -3.35 0.39
N SER A 110 18.25 -2.96 1.63
CA SER A 110 19.25 -2.57 2.64
C SER A 110 20.13 -3.73 3.09
N ILE A 111 19.60 -4.96 3.10
CA ILE A 111 20.35 -6.17 3.47
C ILE A 111 20.96 -6.92 2.27
N GLY A 112 20.86 -6.38 1.04
CA GLY A 112 21.48 -6.98 -0.14
C GLY A 112 20.74 -8.20 -0.73
N GLN A 113 19.52 -8.49 -0.28
CA GLN A 113 18.75 -9.67 -0.71
C GLN A 113 17.88 -9.38 -1.95
N PRO A 114 17.52 -10.42 -2.72
CA PRO A 114 16.59 -10.28 -3.85
C PRO A 114 15.19 -9.88 -3.39
N PHE A 115 14.46 -9.18 -4.26
CA PHE A 115 13.06 -8.84 -4.05
C PHE A 115 12.16 -10.07 -4.18
N MET A 116 11.09 -10.07 -3.39
CA MET A 116 10.07 -11.11 -3.40
C MET A 116 8.78 -10.51 -3.96
N TYR A 117 8.14 -11.22 -4.88
CA TYR A 117 6.85 -10.80 -5.41
C TYR A 117 5.72 -11.05 -4.40
N PRO A 118 4.70 -10.18 -4.35
CA PRO A 118 3.48 -10.42 -3.58
C PRO A 118 2.79 -11.72 -4.00
N ARG A 119 2.05 -12.32 -3.07
CA ARG A 119 1.25 -13.53 -3.26
C ARG A 119 -0.22 -13.23 -3.01
#